data_AF-A0A2V6W1M3-F1
#
_entry.id   AF-A0A2V6W1M3-F1
#
_cell.length_a   1.000
_cell.length_b   1.000
_cell.length_c   1.000
_cell.angle_alpha   90.00
_cell.angle_beta   90.00
_cell.angle_gamma   90.00
#
_symmetry.space_group_name_H-M   'P 1'
#
loop_
_entity.id
_entity.type
_entity.pdbx_description
1 polymer ?
#
loop_
_entity_poly.entity_id
_entity_poly.type
_entity_poly.pdbx_seq_one_letter_code
_entity_poly.pdbx_strand_id
1 'polypeptide(L)'
;DAGLKERIPLIGGGTFTDEHVLRTMGDEVLGVVTALHYSAALQTPANKKFAGAYEAKYKQVPSYYSEGMYVAGMALKAALEATGGDIENVDKFVNALRKVDLSDAPRGPIRFDDFGNPIENVYVRKVEKVNDRLQNTVIHTFPNVSQFGPYKADDYLKNPVYSRDFPPCRHC
;
A
#
# COMPACT_ATOMS: atom_id res chain seq x y z
N ASP A 1 25.23 -12.35 12.24
CA ASP A 1 24.97 -12.79 10.85
C ASP A 1 25.07 -14.31 10.82
N ALA A 2 24.08 -15.00 10.24
CA ALA A 2 24.05 -16.47 10.10
C ALA A 2 24.51 -16.94 8.71
N GLY A 3 24.97 -16.03 7.82
CA GLY A 3 25.48 -16.34 6.49
C GLY A 3 24.41 -16.74 5.47
N LEU A 4 23.14 -16.47 5.75
CA LEU A 4 22.02 -16.87 4.88
C LEU A 4 21.75 -15.85 3.75
N LYS A 5 22.12 -14.59 3.96
CA LYS A 5 21.78 -13.47 3.07
C LYS A 5 22.26 -13.69 1.62
N GLU A 6 23.46 -14.22 1.44
CA GLU A 6 24.05 -14.46 0.11
C GLU A 6 23.55 -15.76 -0.54
N ARG A 7 22.87 -16.61 0.23
CA ARG A 7 22.47 -17.97 -0.19
C ARG A 7 20.98 -18.09 -0.47
N ILE A 8 20.16 -17.31 0.22
CA ILE A 8 18.70 -17.40 0.17
C ILE A 8 18.12 -15.98 0.03
N PRO A 9 17.45 -15.66 -1.08
CA PRO A 9 16.72 -14.41 -1.21
C PRO A 9 15.66 -14.27 -0.12
N LEU A 10 15.68 -13.16 0.61
CA LEU A 10 14.66 -12.87 1.61
C LEU A 10 13.52 -12.07 0.96
N ILE A 11 12.35 -12.71 0.87
CA ILE A 11 11.10 -12.11 0.44
C ILE A 11 10.13 -12.00 1.62
N GLY A 12 9.32 -10.94 1.66
CA GLY A 12 8.36 -10.76 2.74
C GLY A 12 7.25 -9.77 2.47
N GLY A 13 6.33 -9.65 3.42
CA GLY A 13 5.32 -8.59 3.42
C GLY A 13 5.96 -7.22 3.62
N GLY A 14 5.33 -6.17 3.08
CA GLY A 14 5.86 -4.81 3.14
C GLY A 14 6.13 -4.26 4.53
N THR A 15 5.39 -4.72 5.55
CA THR A 15 5.61 -4.33 6.96
C THR A 15 7.00 -4.67 7.46
N PHE A 16 7.65 -5.70 6.89
CA PHE A 16 8.99 -6.14 7.28
C PHE A 16 10.07 -5.07 7.04
N THR A 17 9.89 -4.22 6.02
CA THR A 17 10.86 -3.18 5.63
C THR A 17 10.21 -1.83 5.41
N ASP A 18 9.00 -1.59 5.94
CA ASP A 18 8.34 -0.29 5.81
C ASP A 18 9.20 0.83 6.41
N GLU A 19 9.08 2.04 5.86
CA GLU A 19 9.87 3.22 6.23
C GLU A 19 9.85 3.52 7.75
N HIS A 20 8.80 3.13 8.49
CA HIS A 20 8.75 3.28 9.95
C HIS A 20 9.78 2.44 10.71
N VAL A 21 10.13 1.25 10.19
CA VAL A 21 11.13 0.33 10.74
C VAL A 21 12.46 0.42 9.97
N LEU A 22 12.44 0.73 8.68
CA LEU A 22 13.63 0.76 7.83
C LEU A 22 14.69 1.74 8.35
N ARG A 23 14.25 2.86 8.93
CA ARG A 23 15.12 3.87 9.54
C ARG A 23 15.90 3.39 10.78
N THR A 24 15.50 2.27 11.37
CA THR A 24 16.19 1.65 12.51
C THR A 24 17.01 0.42 12.09
N MET A 25 16.99 0.07 10.80
CA MET A 25 17.75 -1.05 10.24
C MET A 25 19.08 -0.56 9.66
N GLY A 26 20.02 -1.49 9.55
CA GLY A 26 21.32 -1.28 8.91
C GLY A 26 21.42 -1.97 7.55
N ASP A 27 22.66 -2.14 7.09
CA ASP A 27 22.95 -2.73 5.78
C ASP A 27 22.54 -4.23 5.68
N GLU A 28 22.15 -4.87 6.80
CA GLU A 28 21.66 -6.25 6.82
C GLU A 28 20.44 -6.47 5.92
N VAL A 29 19.56 -5.46 5.77
CA VAL A 29 18.35 -5.56 4.95
C VAL A 29 18.55 -5.22 3.46
N LEU A 30 19.75 -4.81 3.04
CA LEU A 30 20.01 -4.53 1.62
C LEU A 30 19.68 -5.74 0.75
N GLY A 31 18.90 -5.52 -0.31
CA GLY A 31 18.47 -6.54 -1.24
C GLY A 31 17.20 -7.31 -0.83
N VAL A 32 16.67 -7.10 0.39
CA VAL A 32 15.38 -7.67 0.78
C VAL A 32 14.29 -7.17 -0.16
N VAL A 33 13.45 -8.10 -0.64
CA VAL A 33 12.35 -7.80 -1.56
C VAL A 33 11.03 -7.91 -0.82
N THR A 34 10.19 -6.89 -0.91
CA THR A 34 8.85 -6.89 -0.28
C THR A 34 7.77 -6.39 -1.23
N ALA A 35 6.52 -6.77 -0.95
CA ALA A 35 5.34 -6.25 -1.63
C ALA A 35 4.52 -5.35 -0.68
N LEU A 36 4.17 -4.14 -1.12
CA LEU A 36 3.31 -3.21 -0.38
C LEU A 36 2.60 -2.22 -1.33
N HIS A 37 1.50 -1.63 -0.90
CA HIS A 37 0.79 -0.60 -1.66
C HIS A 37 1.48 0.77 -1.67
N TYR A 38 2.55 0.98 -0.89
CA TYR A 38 3.24 2.27 -0.83
C TYR A 38 4.76 2.13 -0.70
N SER A 39 5.46 3.14 -1.24
CA SER A 39 6.86 3.43 -0.98
C SER A 39 7.05 4.95 -1.02
N ALA A 40 7.76 5.50 -0.04
CA ALA A 40 8.13 6.91 -0.07
C ALA A 40 9.06 7.26 -1.24
N ALA A 41 9.68 6.25 -1.89
CA ALA A 41 10.55 6.43 -3.05
C ALA A 41 9.78 6.62 -4.38
N LEU A 42 8.44 6.54 -4.39
CA LEU A 42 7.63 6.78 -5.58
C LEU A 42 7.91 8.16 -6.17
N GLN A 43 8.14 8.22 -7.48
CA GLN A 43 8.56 9.45 -8.17
C GLN A 43 7.38 10.29 -8.70
N THR A 44 6.15 9.96 -8.33
CA THR A 44 4.94 10.69 -8.74
C THR A 44 4.92 12.10 -8.12
N PRO A 45 4.35 13.11 -8.80
CA PRO A 45 4.24 14.46 -8.23
C PRO A 45 3.49 14.51 -6.90
N ALA A 46 2.42 13.72 -6.76
CA ALA A 46 1.65 13.60 -5.53
C ALA A 46 2.47 13.06 -4.37
N ASN A 47 3.25 12.00 -4.60
CA ASN A 47 4.11 11.44 -3.57
C ASN A 47 5.22 12.43 -3.18
N LYS A 48 5.89 13.06 -4.16
CA LYS A 48 6.93 14.05 -3.87
C LYS A 48 6.42 15.19 -2.99
N LYS A 49 5.20 15.67 -3.27
CA LYS A 49 4.53 16.70 -2.45
C LYS A 49 4.22 16.18 -1.05
N PHE A 50 3.61 15.00 -0.93
CA PHE A 50 3.26 14.40 0.36
C PHE A 50 4.50 14.09 1.21
N ALA A 51 5.46 13.34 0.66
CA ALA A 51 6.67 12.94 1.35
C ALA A 51 7.55 14.14 1.71
N GLY A 52 7.69 15.11 0.81
CA GLY A 52 8.42 16.35 1.10
C GLY A 52 7.77 17.16 2.23
N ALA A 53 6.45 17.31 2.22
CA ALA A 53 5.73 18.01 3.30
C ALA A 53 5.82 17.26 4.64
N TYR A 54 5.71 15.94 4.61
CA TYR A 54 5.81 15.09 5.79
C TYR A 54 7.22 15.16 6.41
N GLU A 55 8.27 14.99 5.59
CA GLU A 55 9.67 15.06 6.07
C GLU A 55 10.01 16.47 6.59
N ALA A 56 9.51 17.53 5.94
CA ALA A 56 9.69 18.89 6.42
C ALA A 56 9.07 19.11 7.81
N LYS A 57 7.89 18.56 8.06
CA LYS A 57 7.14 18.72 9.32
C LYS A 57 7.63 17.81 10.45
N TYR A 58 7.85 16.53 10.15
CA TYR A 58 8.11 15.50 11.16
C TYR A 58 9.57 15.03 11.22
N LYS A 59 10.43 15.49 10.29
CA LYS A 59 11.84 15.09 10.17
C LYS A 59 12.03 13.58 10.01
N GLN A 60 11.05 12.93 9.39
CA GLN A 60 11.00 11.49 9.16
C GLN A 60 10.44 11.23 7.77
N VAL A 61 10.89 10.16 7.12
CA VAL A 61 10.29 9.66 5.88
C VAL A 61 8.91 9.06 6.22
N PRO A 62 7.84 9.37 5.47
CA PRO A 62 6.52 8.78 5.74
C PRO A 62 6.50 7.28 5.44
N SER A 63 5.79 6.54 6.28
CA SER A 63 5.43 5.14 6.07
C SER A 63 4.09 4.96 5.37
N TYR A 64 3.77 3.72 4.99
CA TYR A 64 2.43 3.37 4.53
C TYR A 64 1.34 3.71 5.57
N TYR A 65 1.65 3.67 6.88
CA TYR A 65 0.70 4.08 7.92
C TYR A 65 0.33 5.56 7.81
N SER A 66 1.32 6.41 7.57
CA SER A 66 1.10 7.86 7.44
C SER A 66 0.39 8.19 6.13
N GLU A 67 0.77 7.48 5.08
CA GLU A 67 0.15 7.63 3.76
C GLU A 67 -1.32 7.16 3.77
N GLY A 68 -1.61 6.00 4.35
CA GLY A 68 -2.96 5.45 4.42
C GLY A 68 -3.93 6.37 5.14
N MET A 69 -3.50 7.02 6.24
CA MET A 69 -4.30 8.01 6.95
C MET A 69 -4.49 9.29 6.13
N TYR A 70 -3.47 9.72 5.40
CA TYR A 70 -3.58 10.88 4.50
C TYR A 70 -4.59 10.61 3.38
N VAL A 71 -4.55 9.43 2.76
CA VAL A 71 -5.50 9.06 1.70
C VAL A 71 -6.90 8.81 2.24
N ALA A 72 -7.05 8.25 3.44
CA ALA A 72 -8.36 8.18 4.09
C ALA A 72 -8.97 9.58 4.27
N GLY A 73 -8.15 10.57 4.67
CA GLY A 73 -8.55 11.97 4.73
C GLY A 73 -8.92 12.56 3.37
N MET A 74 -8.17 12.24 2.31
CA MET A 74 -8.51 12.63 0.93
C MET A 74 -9.85 12.05 0.49
N ALA A 75 -10.11 10.77 0.80
CA ALA A 75 -11.36 10.10 0.45
C ALA A 75 -12.56 10.71 1.21
N LEU A 76 -12.39 10.97 2.51
CA LEU A 76 -13.38 11.66 3.32
C LEU A 76 -13.69 13.05 2.76
N LYS A 77 -12.66 13.84 2.43
CA LYS A 77 -12.82 15.16 1.81
C LYS A 77 -13.61 15.07 0.49
N ALA A 78 -13.25 14.14 -0.38
CA ALA A 78 -13.93 13.97 -1.67
C ALA A 78 -15.41 13.60 -1.50
N ALA A 79 -15.73 12.71 -0.55
CA ALA A 79 -17.12 12.36 -0.24
C ALA A 79 -17.92 13.55 0.30
N LEU A 80 -17.33 14.35 1.20
CA LEU A 80 -17.95 15.57 1.74
C LEU A 80 -18.24 16.60 0.63
N GLU A 81 -17.30 16.81 -0.27
CA GLU A 81 -17.48 17.70 -1.42
C GLU A 81 -18.60 17.20 -2.35
N ALA A 82 -18.66 15.89 -2.60
CA ALA A 82 -19.68 15.26 -3.43
C ALA A 82 -21.10 15.33 -2.83
N THR A 83 -21.24 15.30 -1.50
CA THR A 83 -22.56 15.43 -0.85
C THR A 83 -22.96 16.87 -0.54
N GLY A 84 -22.07 17.85 -0.75
CA GLY A 84 -22.26 19.22 -0.30
C GLY A 84 -22.24 19.35 1.23
N GLY A 85 -21.53 18.46 1.93
CA GLY A 85 -21.46 18.42 3.39
C GLY A 85 -22.64 17.77 4.10
N ASP A 86 -23.59 17.19 3.35
CA ASP A 86 -24.73 16.45 3.90
C ASP A 86 -24.29 15.08 4.45
N ILE A 87 -23.81 15.07 5.69
CA ILE A 87 -23.33 13.87 6.39
C ILE A 87 -24.42 13.16 7.20
N GLU A 88 -25.49 13.87 7.56
CA GLU A 88 -26.61 13.32 8.33
C GLU A 88 -27.45 12.36 7.48
N ASN A 89 -27.47 12.55 6.15
CA ASN A 89 -27.94 11.54 5.22
C ASN A 89 -26.87 10.45 5.03
N VAL A 90 -26.84 9.51 5.98
CA VAL A 90 -25.85 8.42 6.04
C VAL A 90 -25.77 7.63 4.73
N ASP A 91 -26.91 7.25 4.14
CA ASP A 91 -26.93 6.48 2.90
C ASP A 91 -26.33 7.26 1.73
N LYS A 92 -26.70 8.54 1.59
CA LYS A 92 -26.12 9.42 0.56
C LYS A 92 -24.61 9.56 0.75
N PHE A 93 -24.17 9.75 2.00
CA PHE A 93 -22.75 9.93 2.32
C PHE A 93 -21.92 8.67 2.12
N VAL A 94 -22.38 7.51 2.59
CA VAL A 94 -21.71 6.22 2.38
C VAL A 94 -21.64 5.88 0.89
N ASN A 95 -22.71 6.16 0.13
CA ASN A 95 -22.71 5.95 -1.32
C ASN A 95 -21.74 6.90 -2.04
N ALA A 96 -21.57 8.15 -1.58
CA ALA A 96 -20.56 9.05 -2.10
C ALA A 96 -19.14 8.55 -1.79
N LEU A 97 -18.90 8.06 -0.57
CA LEU A 97 -17.61 7.50 -0.15
C LEU A 97 -17.22 6.29 -0.99
N ARG A 98 -18.16 5.35 -1.24
CA ARG A 98 -17.93 4.17 -2.10
C ARG A 98 -17.60 4.53 -3.55
N LYS A 99 -18.03 5.71 -4.02
CA LYS A 99 -17.78 6.21 -5.38
C LYS A 99 -16.51 7.06 -5.50
N VAL A 100 -15.77 7.25 -4.41
CA VAL A 100 -14.52 8.01 -4.43
C VAL A 100 -13.52 7.31 -5.36
N ASP A 101 -12.94 8.11 -6.25
CA ASP A 101 -11.83 7.74 -7.13
C ASP A 101 -10.75 8.83 -7.03
N LEU A 102 -9.61 8.46 -6.42
CA LEU A 102 -8.48 9.34 -6.21
C LEU A 102 -7.37 8.95 -7.19
N SER A 103 -7.34 9.59 -8.34
CA SER A 103 -6.31 9.32 -9.37
C SER A 103 -4.92 9.85 -9.00
N ASP A 104 -4.83 10.80 -8.07
CA ASP A 104 -3.60 11.51 -7.69
C ASP A 104 -3.16 11.30 -6.23
N ALA A 105 -3.55 10.20 -5.59
CA ALA A 105 -3.11 9.91 -4.23
C ALA A 105 -1.58 9.62 -4.17
N PRO A 106 -0.89 9.82 -3.02
CA PRO A 106 0.55 9.58 -2.90
C PRO A 106 0.98 8.16 -3.30
N ARG A 107 0.22 7.12 -2.92
CA ARG A 107 0.43 5.74 -3.38
C ARG A 107 0.13 5.47 -4.85
N GLY A 108 -0.35 6.46 -5.60
CA GLY A 108 -0.94 6.27 -6.93
C GLY A 108 -2.45 6.07 -6.85
N PRO A 109 -3.10 5.73 -7.98
CA PRO A 109 -4.55 5.72 -8.06
C PRO A 109 -5.17 4.71 -7.08
N ILE A 110 -6.25 5.15 -6.42
CA ILE A 110 -7.11 4.29 -5.60
C ILE A 110 -8.59 4.62 -5.86
N ARG A 111 -9.38 3.56 -5.98
CA ARG A 111 -10.85 3.59 -5.88
C ARG A 111 -11.33 2.44 -5.01
N PHE A 112 -12.64 2.32 -4.81
CA PHE A 112 -13.23 1.19 -4.08
C PHE A 112 -13.94 0.21 -5.02
N ASP A 113 -13.88 -1.07 -4.68
CA ASP A 113 -14.70 -2.10 -5.31
C ASP A 113 -16.14 -2.10 -4.77
N ASP A 114 -17.00 -2.96 -5.34
CA ASP A 114 -18.40 -3.09 -4.94
C ASP A 114 -18.58 -3.55 -3.48
N PHE A 115 -17.52 -4.06 -2.85
CA PHE A 115 -17.48 -4.51 -1.46
C PHE A 115 -16.90 -3.45 -0.51
N GLY A 116 -16.52 -2.27 -1.04
CA GLY A 116 -15.92 -1.18 -0.28
C GLY A 116 -14.43 -1.37 0.04
N ASN A 117 -13.75 -2.31 -0.62
CA ASN A 117 -12.32 -2.53 -0.46
C ASN A 117 -11.52 -1.71 -1.48
N PRO A 118 -10.30 -1.27 -1.13
CA PRO A 118 -9.47 -0.52 -2.04
C PRO A 118 -9.05 -1.37 -3.25
N ILE A 119 -9.15 -0.78 -4.44
CA ILE A 119 -8.44 -1.22 -5.65
C ILE A 119 -7.28 -0.25 -5.83
N GLU A 120 -6.07 -0.77 -5.76
CA GLU A 120 -4.85 0.03 -5.69
C GLU A 120 -3.65 -0.66 -6.34
N ASN A 121 -2.56 0.08 -6.56
CA ASN A 121 -1.33 -0.53 -7.03
C ASN A 121 -0.66 -1.31 -5.89
N VAL A 122 -0.05 -2.46 -6.22
CA VAL A 122 0.88 -3.16 -5.34
C VAL A 122 2.28 -3.08 -5.94
N TYR A 123 3.22 -2.54 -5.17
CA TYR A 123 4.61 -2.36 -5.59
C TYR A 123 5.46 -3.49 -5.05
N VAL A 124 6.24 -4.11 -5.93
CA VAL A 124 7.39 -4.93 -5.52
C VAL A 124 8.56 -3.98 -5.33
N ARG A 125 9.16 -4.04 -4.16
CA ARG A 125 10.17 -3.10 -3.70
C ARG A 125 11.42 -3.86 -3.28
N LYS A 126 12.60 -3.30 -3.54
CA LYS A 126 13.88 -3.80 -3.06
C LYS A 126 14.51 -2.75 -2.17
N VAL A 127 15.00 -3.16 -1.00
CA VAL A 127 15.76 -2.27 -0.14
C VAL A 127 17.10 -1.94 -0.80
N GLU A 128 17.35 -0.67 -1.05
CA GLU A 128 18.57 -0.13 -1.64
C GLU A 128 19.09 1.05 -0.82
N LYS A 129 20.39 1.34 -0.96
CA LYS A 129 21.01 2.53 -0.37
C LYS A 129 21.11 3.62 -1.43
N VAL A 130 20.47 4.76 -1.18
CA VAL A 130 20.46 5.93 -2.06
C VAL A 130 20.84 7.15 -1.24
N ASN A 131 21.94 7.81 -1.61
CA ASN A 131 22.50 8.94 -0.85
C ASN A 131 22.68 8.61 0.65
N ASP A 132 23.32 7.46 0.92
CA ASP A 132 23.58 6.92 2.26
C ASP A 132 22.34 6.60 3.12
N ARG A 133 21.13 6.65 2.55
CA ARG A 133 19.88 6.28 3.22
C ARG A 133 19.29 5.01 2.61
N LEU A 134 18.79 4.13 3.47
CA LEU A 134 18.01 2.97 3.04
C LEU A 134 16.64 3.44 2.52
N GLN A 135 16.20 2.90 1.40
CA GLN A 135 14.87 3.12 0.85
C GLN A 135 14.31 1.85 0.20
N ASN A 136 12.98 1.77 0.11
CA ASN A 136 12.30 0.74 -0.69
C ASN A 136 12.17 1.19 -2.15
N THR A 137 13.17 0.93 -2.98
CA THR A 137 13.09 1.23 -4.41
C THR A 137 12.06 0.32 -5.08
N VAL A 138 11.11 0.91 -5.80
CA VAL A 138 10.12 0.16 -6.59
C VAL A 138 10.80 -0.48 -7.79
N ILE A 139 10.73 -1.81 -7.90
CA ILE A 139 11.28 -2.59 -9.03
C ILE A 139 10.20 -3.15 -9.95
N HIS A 140 8.96 -3.25 -9.46
CA HIS A 140 7.81 -3.65 -10.27
C HIS A 140 6.51 -3.09 -9.69
N THR A 141 5.49 -2.93 -10.54
CA THR A 141 4.15 -2.47 -10.14
C THR A 141 3.11 -3.39 -10.72
N PHE A 142 2.25 -3.95 -9.86
CA PHE A 142 0.99 -4.56 -10.26
C PHE A 142 -0.10 -3.50 -10.13
N PRO A 143 -0.66 -3.00 -11.25
CA PRO A 143 -1.65 -1.94 -11.19
C PRO A 143 -3.04 -2.47 -10.83
N ASN A 144 -3.85 -1.66 -10.15
CA ASN A 144 -5.28 -1.92 -9.92
C ASN A 144 -5.60 -3.29 -9.31
N VAL A 145 -4.85 -3.70 -8.30
CA VAL A 145 -5.06 -4.94 -7.56
C VAL A 145 -6.25 -4.76 -6.61
N SER A 146 -7.25 -5.65 -6.70
CA SER A 146 -8.37 -5.72 -5.77
C SER A 146 -8.08 -6.69 -4.62
N GLN A 147 -9.00 -6.78 -3.64
CA GLN A 147 -8.93 -7.79 -2.58
C GLN A 147 -8.91 -9.24 -3.09
N PHE A 148 -9.33 -9.47 -4.33
CA PHE A 148 -9.34 -10.79 -4.98
C PHE A 148 -8.08 -11.05 -5.83
N GLY A 149 -7.11 -10.12 -5.82
CA GLY A 149 -5.89 -10.25 -6.59
C GLY A 149 -6.17 -10.42 -8.09
N PRO A 150 -5.63 -11.47 -8.75
CA PRO A 150 -5.86 -11.70 -10.18
C PRO A 150 -7.22 -12.35 -10.50
N TYR A 151 -8.03 -12.69 -9.50
CA TYR A 151 -9.26 -13.47 -9.67
C TYR A 151 -10.50 -12.58 -9.82
N LYS A 152 -11.51 -13.08 -10.54
CA LYS A 152 -12.85 -12.47 -10.57
C LYS A 152 -13.55 -12.69 -9.22
N ALA A 153 -14.24 -11.66 -8.73
CA ALA A 153 -14.96 -11.73 -7.46
C ALA A 153 -15.91 -12.93 -7.37
N ASP A 154 -16.78 -13.11 -8.37
CA ASP A 154 -17.75 -14.22 -8.39
C ASP A 154 -17.10 -15.60 -8.35
N ASP A 155 -15.94 -15.76 -8.99
CA ASP A 155 -15.23 -17.04 -9.00
C ASP A 155 -14.46 -17.25 -7.69
N TYR A 156 -13.87 -16.18 -7.14
CA TYR A 156 -13.18 -16.22 -5.86
C TYR A 156 -14.15 -16.58 -4.72
N LEU A 157 -15.32 -15.93 -4.67
CA LEU A 157 -16.31 -16.08 -3.60
C LEU A 157 -17.03 -17.45 -3.61
N LYS A 158 -16.91 -18.24 -4.68
CA LYS A 158 -17.36 -19.65 -4.70
C LYS A 158 -16.44 -20.56 -3.89
N ASN A 159 -15.21 -20.14 -3.60
CA ASN A 159 -14.27 -20.95 -2.84
C ASN A 159 -14.66 -20.99 -1.35
N PRO A 160 -14.35 -22.09 -0.64
CA PRO A 160 -14.47 -22.14 0.81
C PRO A 160 -13.70 -21.00 1.49
N VAL A 161 -14.16 -20.60 2.68
CA VAL A 161 -13.37 -19.73 3.56
C VAL A 161 -12.04 -20.42 3.87
N TYR A 162 -10.98 -19.62 3.99
CA TYR A 162 -9.68 -20.11 4.40
C TYR A 162 -9.79 -20.99 5.65
N SER A 163 -9.19 -22.16 5.58
CA SER A 163 -9.13 -23.12 6.68
C SER A 163 -7.80 -23.86 6.63
N ARG A 164 -7.55 -24.74 7.60
CA ARG A 164 -6.36 -25.60 7.57
C ARG A 164 -6.26 -26.40 6.27
N ASP A 165 -7.41 -26.78 5.71
CA ASP A 165 -7.49 -27.69 4.58
C ASP A 165 -7.80 -26.94 3.26
N PHE A 166 -7.95 -25.60 3.30
CA PHE A 166 -8.25 -24.77 2.14
C PHE A 166 -7.56 -23.39 2.15
N PRO A 167 -6.83 -22.99 1.09
CA PRO A 167 -6.59 -23.75 -0.15
C PRO A 167 -5.73 -24.99 0.12
N PRO A 168 -5.94 -26.09 -0.62
CA PRO A 168 -5.21 -27.32 -0.39
C PRO A 168 -3.72 -27.07 -0.57
N CYS A 169 -2.96 -27.41 0.46
CA CYS A 169 -1.53 -27.27 0.44
C CYS A 169 -0.93 -28.30 -0.52
N ARG A 170 -0.42 -27.82 -1.67
CA ARG A 170 0.10 -28.68 -2.75
C ARG A 170 1.51 -29.21 -2.48
N HIS A 171 2.24 -28.62 -1.53
CA HIS A 171 3.68 -28.84 -1.31
C HIS A 171 4.09 -28.90 0.17
N CYS A 172 3.12 -29.12 1.07
CA CYS A 172 3.41 -29.84 2.30
C CYS A 172 3.23 -31.35 2.02
#